data_AF-A0A9X2H076-F1
#
_entry.id   AF-A0A9X2H076-F1
#
_cell.length_a   1.000
_cell.length_b   1.000
_cell.length_c   1.000
_cell.angle_alpha   90.00
_cell.angle_beta   90.00
_cell.angle_gamma   90.00
#
_symmetry.space_group_name_H-M   'P 1'
#
loop_
_entity.id
_entity.type
_entity.pdbx_description
1 polymer ?
#
loop_
_entity_poly.entity_id
_entity_poly.type
_entity_poly.pdbx_seq_one_letter_code
_entity_poly.pdbx_strand_id
1 'polypeptide(L)'
;MTSVLWRAMEQVAELATSETGPESAVVVRRARTPDVRAVRRLVDTYAGAGPRLLEKATVTLYEDVQEFWVAERGGQVVGCGALHVLWEDLAEVRTVAVDPECRGMGVGHRIVSALIQHAKDLGLRRVFCLTFEVDFFARHGFRPIQGTPVSPEVYAELLASYDEGVAEFLDLEHVKPNTLGNTRMLLHLTSGDADLDQMER
;
A
#
# COMPACT_ATOMS: atom_id res chain seq x y z
N MET A 1 59.56 -15.19 -11.57
CA MET A 1 58.77 -14.90 -10.34
C MET A 1 57.47 -14.13 -10.61
N THR A 2 57.01 -14.00 -11.87
CA THR A 2 55.84 -13.18 -12.24
C THR A 2 54.54 -13.95 -12.53
N SER A 3 54.59 -15.28 -12.64
CA SER A 3 53.41 -16.10 -13.00
C SER A 3 52.52 -16.49 -11.81
N VAL A 4 53.08 -16.56 -10.60
CA VAL A 4 52.34 -17.00 -9.40
C VAL A 4 51.47 -15.87 -8.84
N LEU A 5 51.97 -14.64 -8.89
CA LEU A 5 51.21 -13.44 -8.48
C LEU A 5 50.06 -13.12 -9.44
N TRP A 6 50.25 -13.31 -10.75
CA TRP A 6 49.18 -13.14 -11.75
C TRP A 6 48.03 -14.14 -11.54
N ARG A 7 48.33 -15.43 -11.31
CA ARG A 7 47.32 -16.45 -11.02
C ARG A 7 46.60 -16.21 -9.70
N ALA A 8 47.30 -15.73 -8.67
CA ALA A 8 46.65 -15.37 -7.41
C ALA A 8 45.73 -14.14 -7.55
N MET A 9 46.09 -13.18 -8.39
CA MET A 9 45.25 -12.01 -8.68
C MET A 9 44.05 -12.34 -9.58
N GLU A 10 44.21 -13.24 -10.57
CA GLU A 10 43.09 -13.81 -11.33
C GLU A 10 42.14 -14.58 -10.41
N GLN A 11 42.66 -15.39 -9.49
CA GLN A 11 41.82 -16.15 -8.55
C GLN A 11 41.09 -15.26 -7.53
N VAL A 12 41.68 -14.11 -7.16
CA VAL A 12 41.00 -13.06 -6.35
C VAL A 12 39.97 -12.28 -7.19
N ALA A 13 40.19 -12.11 -8.49
CA ALA A 13 39.24 -11.47 -9.41
C ALA A 13 38.09 -12.41 -9.82
N GLU A 14 38.32 -13.73 -9.86
CA GLU A 14 37.36 -14.77 -10.22
C GLU A 14 36.50 -15.20 -9.00
N LEU A 15 36.98 -14.95 -7.77
CA LEU A 15 36.17 -15.00 -6.55
C LEU A 15 35.26 -13.78 -6.36
N ALA A 16 35.42 -12.73 -7.16
CA ALA A 16 34.59 -11.51 -7.11
C ALA A 16 33.39 -11.54 -8.09
N THR A 17 33.14 -12.67 -8.75
CA THR A 17 32.01 -12.82 -9.69
C THR A 17 31.14 -14.02 -9.33
N SER A 18 30.56 -14.03 -8.13
CA SER A 18 29.32 -14.81 -7.88
C SER A 18 28.50 -14.30 -6.69
N GLU A 19 28.21 -13.00 -6.61
CA GLU A 19 27.13 -12.51 -5.74
C GLU A 19 25.81 -12.43 -6.53
N THR A 20 25.20 -13.59 -6.77
CA THR A 20 23.75 -13.67 -7.01
C THR A 20 23.10 -14.34 -5.80
N GLY A 21 23.32 -13.73 -4.63
CA GLY A 21 22.62 -14.02 -3.39
C GLY A 21 21.33 -13.19 -3.25
N PRO A 22 20.46 -13.49 -2.26
CA PRO A 22 19.09 -12.97 -2.11
C PRO A 22 18.96 -11.47 -1.78
N GLU A 23 19.99 -10.65 -1.98
CA GLU A 23 20.02 -9.21 -1.64
C GLU A 23 19.05 -8.32 -2.45
N SER A 24 18.45 -8.87 -3.52
CA SER A 24 17.52 -8.12 -4.39
C SER A 24 16.03 -8.37 -4.10
N ALA A 25 15.70 -9.20 -3.10
CA ALA A 25 14.33 -9.53 -2.76
C ALA A 25 13.60 -8.33 -2.11
N VAL A 26 12.40 -8.03 -2.61
CA VAL A 26 11.54 -7.00 -2.04
C VAL A 26 10.82 -7.56 -0.81
N VAL A 27 11.06 -6.98 0.36
CA VAL A 27 10.39 -7.32 1.62
C VAL A 27 9.37 -6.25 1.96
N VAL A 28 8.13 -6.66 2.26
CA VAL A 28 7.08 -5.73 2.70
C VAL A 28 6.90 -5.86 4.20
N ARG A 29 6.96 -4.73 4.92
CA ARG A 29 6.89 -4.66 6.38
C ARG A 29 6.14 -3.41 6.85
N ARG A 30 5.75 -3.37 8.13
CA ARG A 30 5.26 -2.15 8.76
C ARG A 30 6.28 -1.02 8.66
N ALA A 31 5.78 0.20 8.42
CA ALA A 31 6.59 1.40 8.48
C ALA A 31 7.00 1.72 9.92
N ARG A 32 8.15 2.37 10.06
CA ARG A 32 8.67 2.93 11.30
C ARG A 32 8.89 4.43 11.10
N THR A 33 9.01 5.18 12.19
CA THR A 33 9.24 6.63 12.10
C THR A 33 10.47 7.02 11.24
N PRO A 34 11.59 6.26 11.19
CA PRO A 34 12.68 6.59 10.27
C PRO A 34 12.32 6.44 8.77
N ASP A 35 11.32 5.63 8.43
CA ASP A 35 10.89 5.41 7.05
C ASP A 35 10.08 6.60 6.49
N VAL A 36 9.52 7.45 7.36
CA VAL A 36 8.61 8.56 6.97
C VAL A 36 9.27 9.52 5.98
N ARG A 37 10.58 9.76 6.09
CA ARG A 37 11.30 10.59 5.11
C ARG A 37 11.32 9.95 3.71
N ALA A 38 11.45 8.63 3.61
CA ALA A 38 11.40 7.93 2.35
C ALA A 38 9.97 7.86 1.78
N VAL A 39 8.98 7.61 2.63
CA VAL A 39 7.55 7.68 2.28
C VAL A 39 7.23 9.06 1.71
N ARG A 40 7.67 10.14 2.37
CA ARG A 40 7.47 11.52 1.89
C ARG A 40 8.02 11.73 0.48
N ARG A 41 9.26 11.30 0.23
CA ARG A 41 9.86 11.40 -1.12
C ARG A 41 9.06 10.66 -2.19
N LEU A 42 8.57 9.46 -1.86
CA LEU A 42 7.71 8.70 -2.76
C LEU A 42 6.40 9.44 -3.03
N VAL A 43 5.74 10.00 -2.01
CA VAL A 43 4.51 10.79 -2.18
C VAL A 43 4.74 12.01 -3.06
N ASP A 44 5.79 12.79 -2.78
CA ASP A 44 6.10 14.01 -3.53
C ASP A 44 6.36 13.72 -5.02
N THR A 45 6.88 12.53 -5.34
CA THR A 45 7.08 12.08 -6.74
C THR A 45 5.77 12.02 -7.54
N TYR A 46 4.62 11.81 -6.87
CA TYR A 46 3.31 11.65 -7.51
C TYR A 46 2.32 12.78 -7.23
N ALA A 47 2.69 13.76 -6.39
CA ALA A 47 1.80 14.83 -5.95
C ALA A 47 1.98 16.16 -6.72
N GLY A 48 2.96 16.24 -7.62
CA GLY A 48 3.25 17.44 -8.42
C GLY A 48 2.24 17.74 -9.54
N ALA A 49 2.73 18.30 -10.66
CA ALA A 49 1.87 18.69 -11.78
C ALA A 49 1.18 17.46 -12.43
N GLY A 50 -0.15 17.40 -12.36
CA GLY A 50 -0.94 16.21 -12.72
C GLY A 50 -0.96 15.16 -11.61
N PRO A 51 -1.46 15.51 -10.40
CA PRO A 51 -1.29 14.70 -9.21
C PRO A 51 -2.02 13.36 -9.33
N ARG A 52 -1.30 12.28 -9.04
CA ARG A 52 -1.88 10.93 -8.86
C ARG A 52 -2.10 10.60 -7.39
N LEU A 53 -1.40 11.30 -6.49
CA LEU A 53 -1.58 11.22 -5.05
C LEU A 53 -1.87 12.61 -4.49
N LEU A 54 -2.61 12.64 -3.37
CA LEU A 54 -2.80 13.84 -2.58
C LEU A 54 -1.52 14.19 -1.83
N GLU A 55 -1.19 15.48 -1.79
CA GLU A 55 -0.15 15.99 -0.92
C GLU A 55 -0.50 15.73 0.56
N LYS A 56 0.51 15.44 1.37
CA LYS A 56 0.37 15.27 2.81
C LYS A 56 1.40 16.12 3.54
N ALA A 57 0.96 16.82 4.58
CA ALA A 57 1.89 17.44 5.51
C ALA A 57 2.76 16.37 6.17
N THR A 58 4.02 16.69 6.44
CA THR A 58 4.97 15.73 7.02
C THR A 58 4.51 15.22 8.39
N VAL A 59 3.87 16.09 9.19
CA VAL A 59 3.32 15.71 10.50
C VAL A 59 2.25 14.62 10.37
N THR A 60 1.34 14.75 9.39
CA THR A 60 0.32 13.75 9.10
C THR A 60 0.93 12.40 8.72
N LEU A 61 2.06 12.37 8.01
CA LEU A 61 2.75 11.11 7.72
C LEU A 61 3.36 10.45 8.97
N TYR A 62 3.76 11.24 9.97
CA TYR A 62 4.23 10.70 11.26
C TYR A 62 3.06 10.21 12.12
N GLU A 63 1.94 10.92 12.13
CA GLU A 63 0.71 10.51 12.83
C GLU A 63 0.16 9.20 12.25
N ASP A 64 0.07 9.14 10.91
CA ASP A 64 -0.46 7.99 10.17
C ASP A 64 0.54 6.81 10.10
N VAL A 65 1.76 6.90 10.67
CA VAL A 65 2.85 5.92 10.40
C VAL A 65 2.45 4.47 10.69
N GLN A 66 1.54 4.23 11.63
CA GLN A 66 1.07 2.89 11.99
C GLN A 66 0.19 2.26 10.90
N GLU A 67 -0.47 3.09 10.09
CA GLU A 67 -1.25 2.66 8.92
C GLU A 67 -0.35 2.24 7.76
N PHE A 68 0.89 2.76 7.72
CA PHE A 68 1.79 2.56 6.61
C PHE A 68 2.52 1.21 6.65
N TRP A 69 2.65 0.65 5.45
CA TRP A 69 3.55 -0.43 5.09
C TRP A 69 4.55 0.09 4.06
N VAL A 70 5.77 -0.43 4.12
CA VAL A 70 6.85 -0.09 3.19
C VAL A 70 7.39 -1.36 2.53
N ALA A 71 7.75 -1.23 1.26
CA ALA A 71 8.53 -2.21 0.53
C ALA A 71 10.01 -1.80 0.58
N GLU A 72 10.85 -2.69 1.09
CA GLU A 72 12.29 -2.50 1.21
C GLU A 72 13.05 -3.43 0.26
N ARG A 73 14.07 -2.90 -0.40
CA ARG A 73 14.99 -3.64 -1.27
C ARG A 73 16.41 -3.09 -1.08
N GLY A 74 17.37 -3.95 -0.77
CA GLY A 74 18.75 -3.52 -0.51
C GLY A 74 18.88 -2.46 0.59
N GLY A 75 18.07 -2.55 1.66
CA GLY A 75 18.06 -1.57 2.74
C GLY A 75 17.35 -0.25 2.44
N GLN A 76 16.80 -0.08 1.24
CA GLN A 76 16.13 1.14 0.80
C GLN A 76 14.62 0.93 0.68
N VAL A 77 13.84 1.90 1.16
CA VAL A 77 12.38 1.93 0.94
C VAL A 77 12.13 2.33 -0.51
N VAL A 78 11.58 1.40 -1.29
CA VAL A 78 11.29 1.53 -2.73
C VAL A 78 9.78 1.55 -3.01
N GLY A 79 8.95 1.51 -1.99
CA GLY A 79 7.51 1.67 -2.12
C GLY A 79 6.82 1.80 -0.78
N CYS A 80 5.61 2.34 -0.78
CA CYS A 80 4.76 2.46 0.39
C CYS A 80 3.28 2.30 0.03
N GLY A 81 2.47 2.06 1.05
CA GLY A 81 1.01 2.07 1.00
C GLY A 81 0.46 2.10 2.42
N ALA A 82 -0.75 2.62 2.60
CA ALA A 82 -1.39 2.69 3.90
C ALA A 82 -2.78 2.06 3.88
N LEU A 83 -3.19 1.50 5.02
CA LEU A 83 -4.56 1.03 5.25
C LEU A 83 -5.17 1.88 6.37
N HIS A 84 -6.17 2.67 6.03
CA HIS A 84 -6.89 3.48 7.00
C HIS A 84 -8.23 2.83 7.32
N VAL A 85 -8.50 2.53 8.59
CA VAL A 85 -9.79 1.97 9.02
C VAL A 85 -10.78 3.12 9.20
N LEU A 86 -11.94 3.01 8.55
CA LEU A 86 -13.01 4.00 8.65
C LEU A 86 -14.12 3.55 9.61
N TRP A 87 -14.40 2.24 9.64
CA TRP A 87 -15.45 1.66 10.46
C TRP A 87 -15.11 0.21 10.85
N GLU A 88 -15.99 -0.43 11.64
CA GLU A 88 -15.80 -1.80 12.13
C GLU A 88 -15.55 -2.82 11.00
N ASP A 89 -16.08 -2.56 9.80
CA ASP A 89 -16.00 -3.48 8.66
C ASP A 89 -15.37 -2.89 7.39
N LEU A 90 -14.98 -1.61 7.42
CA LEU A 90 -14.56 -0.84 6.25
C LEU A 90 -13.19 -0.18 6.46
N ALA A 91 -12.31 -0.34 5.46
CA ALA A 91 -11.08 0.43 5.34
C ALA A 91 -10.83 0.98 3.94
N GLU A 92 -9.90 1.92 3.84
CA GLU A 92 -9.42 2.53 2.62
C GLU A 92 -7.93 2.22 2.41
N VAL A 93 -7.58 1.71 1.23
CA VAL A 93 -6.18 1.68 0.78
C VAL A 93 -5.81 3.07 0.28
N ARG A 94 -4.79 3.66 0.92
CA ARG A 94 -4.30 5.02 0.65
C ARG A 94 -2.83 5.00 0.26
N THR A 95 -2.41 6.07 -0.42
CA THR A 95 -0.99 6.45 -0.57
C THR A 95 -0.09 5.31 -1.09
N VAL A 96 -0.59 4.53 -2.05
CA VAL A 96 0.21 3.50 -2.71
C VAL A 96 1.15 4.17 -3.71
N ALA A 97 2.45 4.09 -3.44
CA ALA A 97 3.50 4.67 -4.28
C ALA A 97 4.66 3.68 -4.42
N VAL A 98 5.24 3.61 -5.61
CA VAL A 98 6.43 2.80 -5.89
C VAL A 98 7.49 3.70 -6.49
N ASP A 99 8.75 3.49 -6.13
CA ASP A 99 9.88 4.16 -6.77
C ASP A 99 9.81 3.94 -8.30
N PRO A 100 9.87 4.99 -9.14
CA PRO A 100 9.84 4.85 -10.59
C PRO A 100 10.82 3.80 -11.14
N GLU A 101 12.00 3.65 -10.55
CA GLU A 101 13.02 2.67 -10.98
C GLU A 101 12.66 1.22 -10.61
N CYS A 102 11.71 1.02 -9.70
CA CYS A 102 11.24 -0.29 -9.26
C CYS A 102 9.86 -0.66 -9.82
N ARG A 103 9.31 0.13 -10.75
CA ARG A 103 8.05 -0.19 -11.43
C ARG A 103 8.20 -1.44 -12.29
N GLY A 104 7.12 -2.19 -12.47
CA GLY A 104 7.12 -3.46 -13.21
C GLY A 104 7.73 -4.65 -12.45
N MET A 105 8.35 -4.42 -11.29
CA MET A 105 8.97 -5.48 -10.47
C MET A 105 7.99 -6.13 -9.47
N GLY A 106 6.70 -5.83 -9.56
CA GLY A 106 5.66 -6.35 -8.68
C GLY A 106 5.62 -5.73 -7.27
N VAL A 107 6.40 -4.66 -6.99
CA VAL A 107 6.43 -3.98 -5.68
C VAL A 107 5.04 -3.55 -5.22
N GLY A 108 4.30 -2.85 -6.09
CA GLY A 108 2.94 -2.39 -5.77
C GLY A 108 2.01 -3.55 -5.43
N HIS A 109 2.07 -4.65 -6.19
CA HIS A 109 1.26 -5.84 -5.92
C HIS A 109 1.56 -6.45 -4.55
N ARG A 110 2.84 -6.50 -4.15
CA ARG A 110 3.23 -6.99 -2.82
C ARG A 110 2.70 -6.09 -1.71
N ILE A 111 2.77 -4.77 -1.88
CA ILE A 111 2.24 -3.80 -0.91
C ILE A 111 0.73 -3.99 -0.76
N VAL A 112 -0.03 -3.96 -1.86
CA VAL A 112 -1.50 -4.08 -1.81
C VAL A 112 -1.93 -5.44 -1.24
N SER A 113 -1.24 -6.52 -1.58
CA SER A 113 -1.53 -7.84 -1.00
C SER A 113 -1.33 -7.85 0.53
N ALA A 114 -0.26 -7.21 1.03
CA ALA A 114 -0.03 -7.08 2.46
C ALA A 114 -1.09 -6.23 3.15
N LEU A 115 -1.54 -5.14 2.51
CA LEU A 115 -2.63 -4.30 3.05
C LEU A 115 -3.97 -5.04 3.09
N ILE A 116 -4.31 -5.82 2.05
CA ILE A 116 -5.51 -6.66 2.01
C ILE A 116 -5.45 -7.73 3.09
N GLN A 117 -4.31 -8.41 3.24
CA GLN A 117 -4.15 -9.41 4.29
C GLN A 117 -4.30 -8.76 5.67
N HIS A 118 -3.65 -7.61 5.88
CA HIS A 118 -3.79 -6.88 7.13
C HIS A 118 -5.24 -6.46 7.39
N ALA A 119 -5.99 -6.07 6.37
CA ALA A 119 -7.40 -5.75 6.51
C ALA A 119 -8.23 -6.97 6.97
N LYS A 120 -7.95 -8.15 6.42
CA LYS A 120 -8.55 -9.41 6.87
C LYS A 120 -8.19 -9.73 8.33
N ASP A 121 -6.92 -9.55 8.70
CA ASP A 121 -6.44 -9.80 10.07
C ASP A 121 -7.11 -8.87 11.10
N LEU A 122 -7.55 -7.68 10.68
CA LEU A 122 -8.33 -6.74 11.50
C LEU A 122 -9.83 -7.09 11.59
N GLY A 123 -10.31 -8.09 10.86
CA GLY A 123 -11.72 -8.47 10.81
C GLY A 123 -12.58 -7.64 9.86
N LEU A 124 -11.96 -6.87 8.97
CA LEU A 124 -12.70 -6.04 8.00
C LEU A 124 -13.36 -6.91 6.92
N ARG A 125 -14.51 -6.45 6.43
CA ARG A 125 -15.29 -7.15 5.38
C ARG A 125 -15.16 -6.49 4.01
N ARG A 126 -14.79 -5.21 3.96
CA ARG A 126 -14.69 -4.46 2.71
C ARG A 126 -13.55 -3.45 2.75
N VAL A 127 -12.91 -3.27 1.61
CA VAL A 127 -11.81 -2.33 1.41
C VAL A 127 -12.06 -1.56 0.13
N PHE A 128 -11.97 -0.24 0.17
CA PHE A 128 -12.09 0.59 -1.04
C PHE A 128 -10.82 1.38 -1.32
N CYS A 129 -10.73 1.94 -2.53
CA CYS A 129 -9.71 2.91 -2.88
C CYS A 129 -10.24 3.93 -3.90
N LEU A 130 -9.52 5.04 -4.03
CA LEU A 130 -9.70 6.08 -5.04
C LEU A 130 -8.43 6.10 -5.89
N THR A 131 -8.51 5.70 -7.16
CA THR A 131 -7.33 5.41 -7.97
C THR A 131 -7.49 5.75 -9.45
N PHE A 132 -6.38 6.13 -10.10
CA PHE A 132 -6.26 6.16 -11.55
C PHE A 132 -5.79 4.81 -12.12
N GLU A 133 -5.20 3.95 -11.30
CA GLU A 133 -4.60 2.67 -11.69
C GLU A 133 -5.64 1.53 -11.62
N VAL A 134 -6.72 1.65 -12.38
CA VAL A 134 -7.89 0.74 -12.31
C VAL A 134 -7.49 -0.72 -12.57
N ASP A 135 -6.76 -0.98 -13.65
CA ASP A 135 -6.35 -2.36 -14.01
C ASP A 135 -5.44 -2.99 -12.96
N PHE A 136 -4.62 -2.18 -12.30
CA PHE A 136 -3.73 -2.65 -11.23
C PHE A 136 -4.54 -3.12 -10.01
N PHE A 137 -5.53 -2.33 -9.55
CA PHE A 137 -6.39 -2.71 -8.43
C PHE A 137 -7.38 -3.83 -8.82
N ALA A 138 -7.84 -3.87 -10.07
CA ALA A 138 -8.71 -4.95 -10.57
C ALA A 138 -8.04 -6.34 -10.47
N ARG A 139 -6.71 -6.42 -10.66
CA ARG A 139 -5.93 -7.66 -10.45
C ARG A 139 -5.94 -8.15 -8.99
N HIS A 140 -6.30 -7.29 -8.04
CA HIS A 140 -6.51 -7.64 -6.63
C HIS A 140 -7.98 -7.89 -6.28
N GLY A 141 -8.87 -7.94 -7.28
CA GLY A 141 -10.30 -8.21 -7.09
C GLY A 141 -11.15 -6.97 -6.82
N PHE A 142 -10.56 -5.77 -6.78
CA PHE A 142 -11.33 -4.53 -6.69
C PHE A 142 -12.19 -4.34 -7.94
N ARG A 143 -13.40 -3.82 -7.76
CA ARG A 143 -14.33 -3.51 -8.84
C ARG A 143 -14.77 -2.05 -8.77
N PRO A 144 -14.93 -1.34 -9.90
CA PRO A 144 -15.47 0.01 -9.89
C PRO A 144 -16.87 0.04 -9.25
N ILE A 145 -17.14 1.06 -8.45
CA ILE A 145 -18.46 1.34 -7.90
C ILE A 145 -18.87 2.77 -8.23
N GLN A 146 -20.18 3.02 -8.33
CA GLN A 146 -20.70 4.38 -8.47
C GLN A 146 -20.62 5.07 -7.12
N GLY A 147 -20.08 6.28 -7.05
CA GLY A 147 -20.10 7.09 -5.84
C GLY A 147 -21.20 8.14 -5.86
N THR A 148 -21.61 8.61 -4.69
CA THR A 148 -22.38 9.85 -4.54
C THR A 148 -21.58 10.76 -3.59
N PRO A 149 -20.43 11.27 -4.04
CA PRO A 149 -19.52 12.00 -3.16
C PRO A 149 -20.21 13.25 -2.60
N VAL A 150 -20.09 13.44 -1.29
CA VAL A 150 -20.58 14.64 -0.60
C VAL A 150 -19.42 15.64 -0.42
N SER A 151 -19.74 16.87 0.02
CA SER A 151 -18.70 17.86 0.31
C SER A 151 -17.86 17.42 1.52
N PRO A 152 -16.61 17.90 1.68
CA PRO A 152 -15.79 17.59 2.85
C PRO A 152 -16.46 17.95 4.18
N GLU A 153 -17.23 19.03 4.21
CA GLU A 153 -17.98 19.49 5.39
C GLU A 153 -19.09 18.49 5.75
N VAL A 154 -19.91 18.11 4.77
CA VAL A 154 -20.95 17.09 4.95
C VAL A 154 -20.32 15.76 5.37
N TYR A 155 -19.19 15.38 4.77
CA TYR A 155 -18.48 14.16 5.15
C TYR A 155 -18.00 14.20 6.61
N ALA A 156 -17.50 15.34 7.08
CA ALA A 156 -17.10 15.52 8.47
C ALA A 156 -18.31 15.47 9.43
N GLU A 157 -19.45 16.04 9.04
CA GLU A 157 -20.70 15.94 9.80
C GLU A 157 -21.21 14.49 9.88
N LEU A 158 -21.12 13.75 8.77
CA LEU A 158 -21.38 12.31 8.77
C LEU A 158 -20.49 11.64 9.81
N LEU A 159 -19.16 11.85 9.75
CA LEU A 159 -18.18 11.32 10.73
C LEU A 159 -18.44 11.72 12.19
N ALA A 160 -19.05 12.87 12.43
CA ALA A 160 -19.34 13.35 13.79
C ALA A 160 -20.68 12.84 14.36
N SER A 161 -21.61 12.41 13.51
CA SER A 161 -22.98 12.00 13.90
C SER A 161 -23.17 10.49 14.09
N TYR A 162 -22.06 9.75 14.24
CA TYR A 162 -22.01 8.28 14.31
C TYR A 162 -22.60 7.70 15.62
N ASP A 163 -23.93 7.68 15.71
CA ASP A 163 -24.68 6.79 16.62
C ASP A 163 -25.03 5.47 15.90
N GLU A 164 -25.32 4.39 16.64
CA GLU A 164 -25.67 3.04 16.11
C GLU A 164 -26.70 3.09 14.96
N GLY A 165 -27.66 4.01 15.02
CA GLY A 165 -28.70 4.17 14.00
C GLY A 165 -28.23 4.73 12.66
N VAL A 166 -27.03 5.32 12.58
CA VAL A 166 -26.46 5.86 11.33
C VAL A 166 -25.52 4.85 10.65
N ALA A 167 -24.97 3.91 11.42
CA ALA A 167 -24.08 2.86 10.92
C ALA A 167 -24.75 1.92 9.89
N GLU A 168 -26.05 1.67 10.03
CA GLU A 168 -26.82 0.88 9.04
C GLU A 168 -26.99 1.58 7.68
N PHE A 169 -26.80 2.90 7.61
CA PHE A 169 -27.11 3.69 6.41
C PHE A 169 -25.90 4.37 5.78
N LEU A 170 -24.73 4.31 6.44
CA LEU A 170 -23.53 5.02 5.97
C LEU A 170 -22.64 4.12 5.12
N ASP A 171 -22.93 4.14 3.82
CA ASP A 171 -22.02 3.68 2.77
C ASP A 171 -20.88 4.69 2.56
N LEU A 172 -19.99 4.80 3.55
CA LEU A 172 -18.85 5.72 3.58
C LEU A 172 -17.98 5.64 2.33
N GLU A 173 -17.79 4.42 1.81
CA GLU A 173 -17.03 4.23 0.59
C GLU A 173 -17.71 4.85 -0.62
N HIS A 174 -19.02 5.10 -0.62
CA HIS A 174 -19.75 5.73 -1.74
C HIS A 174 -19.73 7.26 -1.63
N VAL A 175 -19.78 7.79 -0.40
CA VAL A 175 -19.95 9.23 -0.13
C VAL A 175 -18.65 10.00 0.10
N LYS A 176 -17.52 9.33 0.39
CA LYS A 176 -16.24 10.02 0.63
C LYS A 176 -15.89 10.99 -0.52
N PRO A 177 -15.44 12.23 -0.27
CA PRO A 177 -15.03 13.14 -1.33
C PRO A 177 -13.97 12.53 -2.27
N ASN A 178 -14.12 12.77 -3.58
CA ASN A 178 -13.16 12.33 -4.60
C ASN A 178 -12.42 13.53 -5.19
N THR A 179 -11.42 14.01 -4.45
CA THR A 179 -10.71 15.26 -4.75
C THR A 179 -10.01 15.26 -6.11
N LEU A 180 -9.49 14.11 -6.56
CA LEU A 180 -8.75 14.00 -7.83
C LEU A 180 -9.64 13.57 -9.01
N GLY A 181 -10.93 13.32 -8.78
CA GLY A 181 -11.85 12.87 -9.83
C GLY A 181 -11.47 11.51 -10.43
N ASN A 182 -10.81 10.65 -9.66
CA ASN A 182 -10.34 9.34 -10.12
C ASN A 182 -11.40 8.24 -9.89
N THR A 183 -11.08 6.98 -10.14
CA THR A 183 -12.07 5.89 -10.04
C THR A 183 -12.19 5.40 -8.61
N ARG A 184 -13.42 5.28 -8.12
CA ARG A 184 -13.73 4.58 -6.88
C ARG A 184 -13.86 3.09 -7.11
N MET A 185 -13.13 2.29 -6.35
CA MET A 185 -13.19 0.84 -6.45
C MET A 185 -13.37 0.19 -5.08
N LEU A 186 -14.08 -0.93 -5.03
CA LEU A 186 -14.41 -1.68 -3.83
C LEU A 186 -14.00 -3.15 -3.98
N LEU A 187 -13.46 -3.72 -2.91
CA LEU A 187 -13.18 -5.13 -2.73
C LEU A 187 -13.97 -5.63 -1.51
N HIS A 188 -14.75 -6.69 -1.70
CA HIS A 188 -15.32 -7.45 -0.59
C HIS A 188 -14.34 -8.54 -0.18
N LEU A 189 -14.01 -8.60 1.10
CA LEU A 189 -13.16 -9.63 1.71
C LEU A 189 -14.07 -10.79 2.08
N THR A 190 -14.04 -11.88 1.30
CA THR A 190 -14.78 -13.09 1.63
C THR A 190 -14.16 -13.74 2.87
N SER A 191 -14.96 -13.96 3.91
CA SER A 191 -14.65 -14.87 5.00
C SER A 191 -14.71 -16.30 4.46
N GLY A 192 -13.58 -16.86 4.01
CA GLY A 192 -13.63 -18.22 3.45
C GLY A 192 -12.36 -18.74 2.78
N ASP A 193 -11.21 -18.67 3.46
CA ASP A 193 -10.14 -19.67 3.32
C ASP A 193 -9.71 -20.23 4.70
N ALA A 194 -10.30 -19.75 5.80
CA ALA A 194 -9.94 -20.14 7.16
C ALA A 194 -10.80 -21.30 7.74
N ASP A 195 -11.89 -21.68 7.06
CA ASP A 195 -12.82 -22.73 7.54
C ASP A 195 -12.54 -24.13 6.97
N LEU A 196 -11.79 -24.26 5.87
CA LEU A 196 -11.49 -25.57 5.29
C LEU A 196 -10.38 -26.32 6.06
N ASP A 197 -9.47 -25.60 6.73
CA ASP A 197 -8.36 -26.19 7.50
C ASP A 197 -8.74 -26.62 8.94
N GLN A 198 -9.99 -26.37 9.36
CA GLN A 198 -10.51 -26.74 10.68
C GLN A 198 -11.49 -27.92 10.64
N MET A 199 -11.86 -28.43 9.46
CA MET A 199 -12.69 -29.64 9.32
C MET A 199 -11.89 -30.93 9.09
N GLU A 200 -10.57 -30.85 8.89
CA GLU A 200 -9.68 -32.01 8.68
C GLU A 200 -8.69 -32.28 9.84
N ARG A 201 -8.96 -31.78 11.06
CA ARG A 201 -8.17 -32.11 12.26
C ARG A 201 -9.01 -32.67 13.40
#